data_AF-A0A3D8S5K9-F1
#
_entry.id   AF-A0A3D8S5K9-F1
#
_cell.length_a   1.000
_cell.length_b   1.000
_cell.length_c   1.000
_cell.angle_alpha   90.00
_cell.angle_beta   90.00
_cell.angle_gamma   90.00
#
_symmetry.space_group_name_H-M   'P 1'
#
loop_
_entity.id
_entity.type
_entity.pdbx_description
1 polymer ?
#
loop_
_entity_poly.entity_id
_entity_poly.type
_entity_poly.pdbx_seq_one_letter_code
_entity_poly.pdbx_strand_id
1 'polypeptide(L)'
;MKFTSAIVALVATASMAIAAPAENNNQAAQWTCPNGWKYCGECNGTSCKIAGYNYDCNDSTSCVGTGGGDGTICGSDAFGAQVCPVSK
;
A
#
# COMPACT_ATOMS: atom_id res chain seq x y z
N MET A 1 27.97 -54.15 -43.13
CA MET A 1 28.29 -52.71 -43.22
C MET A 1 28.56 -52.21 -41.79
N LYS A 2 29.68 -51.50 -41.60
CA LYS A 2 29.98 -50.66 -40.42
C LYS A 2 28.87 -49.58 -40.31
N PHE A 3 28.54 -48.94 -39.18
CA PHE A 3 29.28 -47.86 -38.51
C PHE A 3 28.51 -47.54 -37.20
N THR A 4 29.13 -47.73 -36.04
CA THR A 4 29.64 -46.66 -35.14
C THR A 4 28.59 -46.06 -34.20
N SER A 5 28.70 -46.44 -32.92
CA SER A 5 28.08 -45.79 -31.76
C SER A 5 28.30 -44.29 -31.76
N ALA A 6 27.25 -43.51 -31.58
CA ALA A 6 27.34 -42.09 -31.23
C ALA A 6 26.78 -41.89 -29.82
N ILE A 7 27.67 -41.75 -28.85
CA ILE A 7 27.33 -41.31 -27.49
C ILE A 7 27.30 -39.78 -27.55
N VAL A 8 26.11 -39.19 -27.46
CA VAL A 8 25.93 -37.73 -27.40
C VAL A 8 26.15 -37.28 -25.96
N ALA A 9 27.32 -36.74 -25.67
CA ALA A 9 27.63 -36.10 -24.40
C ALA A 9 27.04 -34.68 -24.39
N LEU A 10 25.94 -34.49 -23.66
CA LEU A 10 25.29 -33.19 -23.47
C LEU A 10 25.99 -32.44 -22.32
N VAL A 11 26.88 -31.51 -22.65
CA VAL A 11 27.53 -30.65 -21.65
C VAL A 11 26.56 -29.52 -21.30
N ALA A 12 25.83 -29.68 -20.20
CA ALA A 12 24.99 -28.62 -19.66
C ALA A 12 25.88 -27.56 -19.00
N THR A 13 26.12 -26.45 -19.71
CA THR A 13 26.75 -25.26 -19.12
C THR A 13 25.76 -24.60 -18.19
N ALA A 14 25.88 -24.85 -16.88
CA ALA A 14 25.11 -24.16 -15.86
C ALA A 14 25.59 -22.71 -15.75
N SER A 15 24.84 -21.77 -16.33
CA SER A 15 25.03 -20.34 -16.13
C SER A 15 24.61 -19.99 -14.70
N MET A 16 25.59 -19.72 -13.84
CA MET A 16 25.35 -19.24 -12.49
C MET A 16 24.93 -17.78 -12.56
N ALA A 17 23.63 -17.50 -12.38
CA ALA A 17 23.15 -16.14 -12.18
C ALA A 17 23.47 -15.71 -10.75
N ILE A 18 24.51 -14.88 -10.59
CA ILE A 18 24.79 -14.17 -9.36
C ILE A 18 23.79 -13.02 -9.25
N ALA A 19 22.73 -13.22 -8.46
CA ALA A 19 21.93 -12.12 -7.96
C ALA A 19 22.82 -11.29 -7.02
N ALA A 20 23.35 -10.17 -7.51
CA ALA A 20 23.95 -9.17 -6.64
C ALA A 20 22.88 -8.74 -5.60
N PRO A 21 23.23 -8.59 -4.32
CA PRO A 21 22.31 -8.00 -3.36
C PRO A 21 21.89 -6.64 -3.92
N ALA A 22 20.60 -6.46 -4.18
CA ALA A 22 20.05 -5.16 -4.46
C ALA A 22 20.50 -4.26 -3.30
N GLU A 23 21.25 -3.21 -3.63
CA GLU A 23 21.66 -2.18 -2.69
C GLU A 23 20.41 -1.79 -1.91
N ASN A 24 20.41 -2.09 -0.60
CA ASN A 24 19.29 -1.85 0.26
C ASN A 24 19.21 -0.34 0.47
N ASN A 25 18.67 0.34 -0.54
CA ASN A 25 18.11 1.67 -0.38
C ASN A 25 16.97 1.47 0.61
N ASN A 26 17.30 1.59 1.89
CA ASN A 26 16.43 1.75 3.04
C ASN A 26 15.64 3.07 2.91
N GLN A 27 15.07 3.33 1.74
CA GLN A 27 13.92 4.18 1.59
C GLN A 27 12.75 3.33 2.07
N ALA A 28 12.64 3.17 3.39
CA ALA A 28 11.39 2.78 4.00
C ALA A 28 10.35 3.72 3.39
N ALA A 29 9.44 3.19 2.57
CA ALA A 29 8.40 3.99 1.95
C ALA A 29 7.68 4.72 3.08
N GLN A 30 7.93 6.03 3.18
CA GLN A 30 7.39 6.82 4.27
C GLN A 30 5.89 6.84 4.04
N TRP A 31 5.12 6.15 4.89
CA TRP A 31 3.67 6.16 4.81
C TRP A 31 3.19 7.58 5.12
N THR A 32 2.96 8.36 4.08
CA THR A 32 2.47 9.73 4.20
C THR A 32 0.97 9.73 3.99
N CYS A 33 0.26 10.32 4.94
CA CYS A 33 -1.14 10.61 4.76
C CYS A 33 -1.31 11.91 3.96
N PRO A 34 -2.37 12.02 3.15
CA PRO A 34 -2.66 13.27 2.46
C PRO A 34 -2.98 14.39 3.45
N ASN A 35 -2.96 15.64 2.98
CA ASN A 35 -3.36 16.83 3.74
C ASN A 35 -2.56 17.07 5.03
N GLY A 36 -1.38 16.46 5.18
CA GLY A 36 -0.56 16.57 6.40
C GLY A 36 -1.16 15.87 7.62
N TRP A 37 -2.10 14.95 7.43
CA TRP A 37 -2.71 14.20 8.51
C TRP A 37 -1.69 13.32 9.24
N LYS A 38 -1.83 13.22 10.56
CA LYS A 38 -0.97 12.36 11.39
C LYS A 38 -1.28 10.89 11.15
N TYR A 39 -2.56 10.60 10.98
CA TYR A 39 -3.07 9.27 10.68
C TYR A 39 -4.14 9.39 9.60
N CYS A 40 -4.19 8.44 8.70
CA CYS A 40 -5.20 8.36 7.65
C CYS A 40 -5.87 6.99 7.71
N GLY A 41 -7.10 6.99 7.25
CA GLY A 41 -7.97 5.84 7.21
C GLY A 41 -9.00 6.03 6.12
N GLU A 42 -10.09 5.30 6.27
CA GLU A 42 -11.16 5.28 5.29
C GLU A 42 -12.51 5.40 5.98
N CYS A 43 -13.45 6.10 5.35
CA CYS A 43 -14.81 6.15 5.82
C CYS A 43 -15.42 4.74 5.94
N ASN A 44 -16.15 4.52 7.03
CA ASN A 44 -16.94 3.32 7.30
C ASN A 44 -18.27 3.72 7.97
N GLY A 45 -19.35 3.70 7.20
CA GLY A 45 -20.62 4.31 7.53
C GLY A 45 -20.50 5.83 7.63
N THR A 46 -20.79 6.36 8.82
CA THR A 46 -20.71 7.79 9.13
C THR A 46 -19.38 8.20 9.77
N SER A 47 -18.49 7.23 10.01
CA SER A 47 -17.27 7.41 10.83
C SER A 47 -16.01 7.21 9.99
N CYS A 48 -14.89 7.78 10.46
CA CYS A 48 -13.56 7.57 9.89
C CYS A 48 -12.86 6.39 10.57
N LYS A 49 -12.54 5.34 9.82
CA LYS A 49 -11.86 4.15 10.34
C LYS A 49 -10.34 4.29 10.23
N ILE A 50 -9.66 4.49 11.35
CA ILE A 50 -8.20 4.62 11.41
C ILE A 50 -7.64 3.45 12.23
N ALA A 51 -6.66 2.73 11.68
CA ALA A 51 -6.02 1.59 12.34
C ALA A 51 -7.01 0.53 12.90
N GLY A 52 -8.17 0.36 12.25
CA GLY A 52 -9.21 -0.60 12.65
C GLY A 52 -10.27 -0.08 13.63
N TYR A 53 -10.17 1.18 14.08
CA TYR A 53 -11.12 1.81 14.99
C TYR A 53 -11.95 2.86 14.27
N ASN A 54 -13.26 2.90 14.52
CA ASN A 54 -14.18 3.90 13.99
C ASN A 54 -14.22 5.12 14.91
N TYR A 55 -13.93 6.29 14.34
CA TYR A 55 -13.94 7.58 15.03
C TYR A 55 -14.98 8.49 14.37
N ASP A 56 -15.72 9.24 15.18
CA ASP A 56 -16.66 10.21 14.66
C ASP A 56 -15.94 11.34 13.94
N CYS A 57 -16.48 11.76 12.81
CA CYS A 57 -16.02 12.95 12.10
C CYS A 57 -16.23 14.18 13.00
N ASN A 58 -15.36 15.17 12.87
CA ASN A 58 -15.55 16.46 13.53
C ASN A 58 -16.88 17.12 13.13
N ASP A 59 -17.31 18.13 13.89
CA ASP A 59 -18.61 18.77 13.72
C ASP A 59 -18.82 19.39 12.33
N SER A 60 -17.74 19.75 11.64
CA SER A 60 -17.77 20.41 10.33
C SER A 60 -17.67 19.45 9.14
N THR A 61 -17.40 18.16 9.36
CA THR A 61 -17.19 17.19 8.28
C THR A 61 -18.02 15.91 8.45
N SER A 62 -18.15 15.15 7.37
CA SER A 62 -19.00 13.96 7.26
C SER A 62 -18.37 12.95 6.30
N CYS A 63 -18.59 11.66 6.57
CA CYS A 63 -18.34 10.59 5.60
C CYS A 63 -19.51 10.39 4.63
N VAL A 64 -20.65 11.02 4.86
CA VAL A 64 -21.86 10.92 4.03
C VAL A 64 -22.08 12.20 3.25
N GLY A 65 -22.37 12.07 1.96
CA GLY A 65 -22.65 13.17 1.02
C GLY A 65 -21.92 12.99 -0.30
N THR A 66 -22.03 13.98 -1.18
CA THR A 66 -21.35 13.97 -2.48
C THR A 66 -19.84 13.97 -2.27
N GLY A 67 -19.15 12.94 -2.77
CA GLY A 67 -17.71 12.77 -2.59
C GLY A 67 -17.29 12.07 -1.29
N GLY A 68 -18.25 11.64 -0.48
CA GLY A 68 -18.05 10.70 0.64
C GLY A 68 -18.46 9.27 0.28
N GLY A 69 -18.59 8.44 1.31
CA GLY A 69 -18.95 7.03 1.24
C GLY A 69 -17.83 6.11 1.74
N ASP A 70 -18.17 4.85 1.97
CA ASP A 70 -17.23 3.84 2.44
C ASP A 70 -15.99 3.72 1.55
N GLY A 71 -14.81 3.59 2.17
CA GLY A 71 -13.53 3.54 1.45
C GLY A 71 -12.97 4.91 1.06
N THR A 72 -13.74 5.99 1.22
CA THR A 72 -13.23 7.34 0.94
C THR A 72 -12.22 7.75 2.00
N ILE A 73 -11.12 8.37 1.57
CA ILE A 73 -10.03 8.75 2.46
C ILE A 73 -10.49 9.77 3.52
N CYS A 74 -10.08 9.54 4.76
CA CYS A 74 -10.28 10.43 5.90
C CYS A 74 -9.03 10.39 6.79
N GLY A 75 -8.91 11.29 7.76
CA GLY A 75 -7.73 11.27 8.62
C GLY A 75 -7.84 12.15 9.85
N SER A 76 -6.76 12.18 10.63
CA SER A 76 -6.62 12.97 11.84
C SER A 76 -5.78 14.20 11.56
N ASP A 77 -6.31 15.37 11.90
CA ASP A 77 -5.55 16.62 11.88
C ASP A 77 -4.44 16.65 12.95
N ALA A 78 -3.71 17.76 13.01
CA ALA A 78 -2.62 17.97 13.96
C ALA A 78 -3.09 18.01 15.43
N PHE A 79 -4.38 18.24 15.69
CA PHE A 79 -4.98 18.33 17.03
C PHE A 79 -5.65 17.03 17.47
N GLY A 80 -5.72 16.03 16.59
CA GLY A 80 -6.35 14.73 16.87
C GLY A 80 -7.81 14.64 16.47
N ALA A 81 -8.37 15.66 15.81
CA ALA A 81 -9.74 15.63 15.31
C ALA A 81 -9.83 14.91 13.96
N GLN A 82 -10.88 14.10 13.77
CA GLN A 82 -11.06 13.35 12.54
C GLN A 82 -11.74 14.20 11.48
N VAL A 83 -11.03 14.44 10.39
CA VAL A 83 -11.46 15.19 9.22
C VAL A 83 -11.95 14.19 8.16
N CYS A 84 -13.22 14.31 7.82
CA CYS A 84 -13.89 13.48 6.83
C CYS A 84 -14.04 14.23 5.49
N PRO A 85 -14.28 13.51 4.37
CA PRO A 85 -14.17 14.08 3.02
C PRO A 85 -15.25 15.10 2.65
N VAL A 86 -16.42 15.06 3.29
CA VAL A 86 -17.55 15.95 2.98
C VAL A 86 -17.63 17.05 4.03
N SER A 87 -17.71 18.32 3.61
CA SER A 87 -18.05 19.43 4.49
C SER A 87 -19.57 19.48 4.74
N LYS A 88 -19.98 19.70 5.99
CA LYS A 88 -21.38 19.89 6.36
C LYS A 88 -21.85 21.33 6.13
#